data_AF-A0A822BE76-F1
#
_entry.id   AF-A0A822BE76-F1
#
_cell.length_a   1.000
_cell.length_b   1.000
_cell.length_c   1.000
_cell.angle_alpha   90.00
_cell.angle_beta   90.00
_cell.angle_gamma   90.00
#
_symmetry.space_group_name_H-M   'P 1'
#
loop_
_entity.id
_entity.type
_entity.pdbx_description
1 polymer ?
#
loop_
_entity_poly.entity_id
_entity_poly.type
_entity_poly.pdbx_seq_one_letter_code
_entity_poly.pdbx_strand_id
1 'polypeptide(L)'
;CSLEDRLYDPVYLAFKSIDSTYLRVLIGPGILLNLLCLFILSRPRLSNKSTTIIFLRVLALFDILSITFKYIRAEVNYQSTKNGHEIFLLTPSGCKALYVLMNACISIAMWTIVLMSL
;
A
#
# COMPACT_ATOMS: atom_id res chain seq x y z
N CYS A 1 -14.63 -9.76 -4.85
CA CYS A 1 -14.55 -8.28 -4.96
C CYS A 1 -15.25 -7.85 -6.25
N SER A 2 -16.58 -7.92 -6.30
CA SER A 2 -17.37 -7.40 -7.44
C SER A 2 -17.49 -5.86 -7.33
N LEU A 3 -16.33 -5.20 -7.36
CA LEU A 3 -16.20 -3.82 -7.81
C LEU A 3 -15.53 -3.80 -9.20
N GLU A 4 -15.08 -4.96 -9.70
CA GLU A 4 -14.64 -5.14 -11.08
C GLU A 4 -15.77 -5.08 -12.11
N ASP A 5 -17.01 -5.42 -11.72
CA ASP A 5 -18.13 -5.47 -12.67
C ASP A 5 -18.65 -4.10 -13.12
N ARG A 6 -18.09 -2.99 -12.61
CA ARG A 6 -18.58 -1.65 -12.94
C ARG A 6 -17.75 -0.84 -13.93
N LEU A 7 -16.57 -1.27 -14.41
CA LEU A 7 -15.76 -0.37 -15.26
C LEU A 7 -14.65 -0.96 -16.15
N TYR A 8 -14.56 -2.28 -16.37
CA TYR A 8 -13.40 -2.83 -17.08
C TYR A 8 -13.65 -3.21 -18.55
N ASP A 9 -13.27 -2.26 -19.42
CA ASP A 9 -12.94 -2.47 -20.83
C ASP A 9 -11.90 -3.60 -20.98
N PRO A 10 -11.97 -4.48 -22.00
CA PRO A 10 -10.98 -5.55 -22.24
C PRO A 10 -9.53 -5.06 -22.39
N VAL A 11 -9.33 -3.78 -22.71
CA VAL A 11 -8.00 -3.13 -22.70
C VAL A 11 -7.38 -3.16 -21.30
N TYR A 12 -8.18 -2.98 -20.24
CA TYR A 12 -7.71 -2.98 -18.85
C TYR A 12 -7.25 -4.36 -18.38
N LEU A 13 -7.87 -5.44 -18.90
CA LEU A 13 -7.47 -6.83 -18.61
C LEU A 13 -6.09 -7.17 -19.20
N ALA A 14 -5.74 -6.63 -20.36
CA ALA A 14 -4.40 -6.79 -20.94
C ALA A 14 -3.32 -6.05 -20.12
N PHE A 15 -3.62 -4.80 -19.69
CA PHE A 15 -2.74 -4.02 -18.82
C PHE A 15 -2.52 -4.65 -17.43
N LYS A 16 -3.55 -5.31 -16.86
CA LYS A 16 -3.50 -6.01 -15.56
C LYS A 16 -2.39 -7.07 -15.49
N SER A 17 -2.09 -7.75 -16.61
CA SER A 17 -1.02 -8.76 -16.65
C SER A 17 0.39 -8.13 -16.53
N ILE A 18 0.60 -6.98 -17.17
CA ILE A 18 1.86 -6.22 -17.18
C ILE A 18 2.04 -5.49 -15.84
N ASP A 19 0.95 -4.90 -15.30
CA ASP A 19 0.93 -4.21 -14.01
C ASP A 19 1.24 -5.13 -12.83
N SER A 20 0.80 -6.40 -12.85
CA SER A 20 1.07 -7.32 -11.74
C SER A 20 2.57 -7.58 -11.52
N THR A 21 3.34 -7.59 -12.61
CA THR A 21 4.80 -7.75 -12.59
C THR A 21 5.46 -6.45 -12.16
N TYR A 22 5.00 -5.32 -12.69
CA TYR A 22 5.53 -4.00 -12.36
C TYR A 22 5.29 -3.62 -10.89
N LEU A 23 4.10 -3.91 -10.36
CA LEU A 23 3.73 -3.69 -8.97
C LEU A 23 4.62 -4.51 -8.03
N ARG A 24 4.89 -5.79 -8.35
CA ARG A 24 5.81 -6.64 -7.56
C ARG A 24 7.23 -6.10 -7.56
N VAL A 25 7.70 -5.59 -8.70
CA VAL A 25 9.05 -4.99 -8.84
C VAL A 25 9.17 -3.66 -8.08
N LEU A 26 8.10 -2.88 -7.95
CA LEU A 26 8.08 -1.61 -7.20
C LEU A 26 7.86 -1.81 -5.69
N ILE A 27 7.10 -2.82 -5.29
CA ILE A 27 6.78 -3.09 -3.87
C ILE A 27 8.04 -3.42 -3.07
N GLY A 28 8.92 -4.28 -3.60
CA GLY A 28 10.13 -4.72 -2.91
C GLY A 28 11.05 -3.55 -2.51
N PRO A 29 11.50 -2.72 -3.47
CA PRO A 29 12.29 -1.53 -3.19
C PRO A 29 11.55 -0.52 -2.30
N GLY A 30 10.25 -0.33 -2.51
CA GLY A 30 9.46 0.61 -1.72
C GLY A 30 9.38 0.25 -0.23
N ILE A 31 9.16 -1.03 0.09
CA ILE A 31 9.16 -1.51 1.47
C ILE A 31 10.58 -1.44 2.06
N LEU A 32 11.59 -1.88 1.30
CA LEU A 32 12.97 -1.88 1.76
C LEU A 32 13.47 -0.48 2.11
N LEU A 33 13.25 0.50 1.23
CA LEU A 33 13.66 1.88 1.44
C LEU A 33 12.94 2.52 2.64
N ASN A 34 11.63 2.29 2.79
CA ASN A 34 10.90 2.81 3.93
C ASN A 34 11.28 2.15 5.25
N LEU A 35 11.57 0.84 5.26
CA LEU A 35 12.10 0.16 6.45
C LEU A 35 13.48 0.67 6.84
N LEU A 36 14.37 0.88 5.86
CA LEU A 36 15.68 1.50 6.09
C LEU A 36 15.53 2.92 6.64
N CYS A 37 14.63 3.72 6.07
CA CYS A 37 14.30 5.06 6.55
C CYS A 37 13.85 5.01 8.02
N LEU A 38 12.88 4.16 8.33
CA LEU A 38 12.34 3.99 9.67
C LEU A 38 13.42 3.52 10.66
N PHE A 39 14.29 2.59 10.27
CA PHE A 39 15.40 2.11 11.09
C PHE A 39 16.43 3.21 11.39
N ILE A 40 16.85 3.97 10.37
CA ILE A 40 17.81 5.07 10.53
C ILE A 40 17.23 6.17 11.41
N LEU A 41 15.99 6.58 11.12
CA LEU A 41 15.31 7.63 11.86
C LEU A 41 15.01 7.19 13.30
N SER A 42 14.78 5.90 13.56
CA SER A 42 14.50 5.35 14.90
C SER A 42 15.68 5.41 15.88
N ARG A 43 16.90 5.68 15.39
CA ARG A 43 18.08 5.75 16.25
C ARG A 43 17.95 6.86 17.30
N PRO A 44 18.35 6.62 18.57
CA PRO A 44 18.16 7.58 19.67
C PRO A 44 18.85 8.92 19.44
N ARG A 45 19.96 8.93 18.69
CA ARG A 45 20.68 10.16 18.29
C ARG A 45 19.87 11.10 17.38
N LEU A 46 18.93 10.56 16.60
CA LEU A 46 18.11 11.31 15.64
C LEU A 46 16.68 11.51 16.15
N SER A 47 16.18 10.57 16.96
CA SER A 47 14.77 10.44 17.34
C SER A 47 14.07 11.70 17.78
N ASN A 48 14.70 12.44 18.69
CA ASN A 48 14.06 13.56 19.37
C ASN A 48 14.69 14.88 18.99
N LYS A 49 15.47 14.89 17.89
CA LYS A 49 16.25 16.07 17.50
C LYS A 49 15.39 17.11 16.77
N SER A 50 14.30 16.69 16.12
CA SER A 50 13.39 17.57 15.39
C SER A 50 12.00 16.95 15.24
N THR A 51 10.96 17.78 15.26
CA THR A 51 9.58 17.41 14.92
C THR A 51 9.47 16.88 13.49
N THR A 52 10.30 17.37 12.56
CA THR A 52 10.38 16.86 11.18
C THR A 52 10.76 15.37 11.14
N ILE A 53 11.63 14.91 12.05
CA ILE A 53 12.03 13.49 12.12
C ILE A 53 10.85 12.62 12.58
N ILE A 54 10.00 13.15 13.46
CA ILE A 54 8.77 12.48 13.89
C ILE A 54 7.81 12.35 12.70
N PHE A 55 7.59 13.42 11.93
CA PHE A 55 6.77 13.38 10.71
C PHE A 55 7.31 12.40 9.67
N LEU A 56 8.63 12.38 9.44
CA LEU A 56 9.25 11.43 8.50
C LEU A 56 9.08 9.96 8.91
N ARG A 57 9.09 9.66 10.22
CA ARG A 57 8.81 8.30 10.71
C ARG A 57 7.35 7.91 10.51
N VAL A 58 6.43 8.84 10.78
CA VAL A 58 5.00 8.65 10.54
C VAL A 58 4.77 8.40 9.05
N LEU A 59 5.38 9.20 8.19
CA LEU A 59 5.31 9.05 6.73
C LEU A 59 5.81 7.68 6.28
N ALA A 60 7.02 7.28 6.69
CA ALA A 60 7.59 5.98 6.35
C ALA A 60 6.73 4.80 6.84
N LEU A 61 6.11 4.91 8.02
CA LEU A 61 5.21 3.89 8.55
C LEU A 61 3.95 3.76 7.68
N PHE A 62 3.29 4.87 7.35
CA PHE A 62 2.08 4.86 6.54
C PHE A 62 2.35 4.46 5.08
N ASP A 63 3.53 4.77 4.56
CA ASP A 63 3.97 4.29 3.25
C ASP A 63 4.13 2.76 3.26
N ILE A 64 4.80 2.17 4.26
CA ILE A 64 4.90 0.70 4.41
C ILE A 64 3.52 0.06 4.48
N LEU A 65 2.62 0.61 5.31
CA LEU A 65 1.25 0.10 5.44
C LEU A 65 0.48 0.17 4.12
N SER A 66 0.56 1.30 3.42
CA SER A 66 -0.14 1.48 2.13
C SER A 66 0.36 0.50 1.06
N ILE A 67 1.68 0.28 0.98
CA ILE A 67 2.30 -0.65 0.05
C ILE A 67 1.91 -2.09 0.42
N THR A 68 1.91 -2.42 1.71
CA THR A 68 1.52 -3.75 2.22
C THR A 68 0.06 -4.06 1.90
N PHE A 69 -0.87 -3.13 2.15
CA PHE A 69 -2.28 -3.34 1.82
C PHE A 69 -2.52 -3.45 0.30
N LYS A 70 -1.79 -2.69 -0.52
CA LYS A 70 -1.80 -2.85 -1.98
C LYS A 70 -1.31 -4.23 -2.40
N TYR A 71 -0.23 -4.72 -1.80
CA TYR A 71 0.31 -6.05 -2.07
C TYR A 71 -0.67 -7.15 -1.68
N ILE A 72 -1.22 -7.11 -0.46
CA ILE A 72 -2.20 -8.09 0.01
C ILE A 72 -3.39 -8.16 -0.95
N ARG A 73 -3.92 -7.00 -1.38
CA ARG A 73 -5.02 -6.95 -2.36
C ARG A 73 -4.62 -7.57 -3.69
N ALA A 74 -3.44 -7.23 -4.21
CA ALA A 74 -2.96 -7.75 -5.49
C ALA A 74 -2.77 -9.28 -5.44
N GLU A 75 -2.21 -9.79 -4.35
CA GLU A 75 -1.96 -11.22 -4.18
C GLU A 75 -3.28 -12.00 -3.97
N VAL A 76 -4.21 -11.48 -3.18
CA VAL A 76 -5.55 -12.08 -3.00
C VAL A 76 -6.30 -12.14 -4.33
N ASN A 77 -6.23 -11.08 -5.15
CA ASN A 77 -6.82 -11.09 -6.49
C ASN A 77 -6.15 -12.11 -7.42
N TYR A 78 -4.80 -12.18 -7.42
CA TYR A 78 -4.05 -13.13 -8.25
C TYR A 78 -4.40 -14.59 -7.93
N GLN A 79 -4.40 -14.93 -6.63
CA GLN A 79 -4.69 -16.27 -6.15
C GLN A 79 -6.14 -16.68 -6.47
N SER A 80 -7.08 -15.75 -6.41
CA SER A 80 -8.48 -15.97 -6.79
C SER A 80 -8.64 -16.26 -8.29
N THR A 81 -8.02 -15.46 -9.16
CA THR A 81 -8.10 -15.64 -10.61
C THR A 81 -7.39 -16.91 -11.09
N LYS A 82 -6.25 -17.27 -10.49
CA LYS A 82 -5.43 -18.40 -10.97
C LYS A 82 -5.88 -19.76 -10.44
N ASN A 83 -6.34 -19.84 -9.19
CA ASN A 83 -6.69 -21.12 -8.56
C ASN A 83 -8.20 -21.40 -8.55
N GLY A 84 -9.02 -20.47 -9.07
CA GLY A 84 -10.49 -20.61 -9.14
C GLY A 84 -11.18 -20.78 -7.79
N HIS A 85 -10.47 -20.56 -6.68
CA HIS A 85 -10.97 -20.70 -5.32
C HIS A 85 -11.29 -19.31 -4.76
N GLU A 86 -12.51 -19.15 -4.27
CA GLU A 86 -12.87 -17.98 -3.46
C GLU A 86 -12.07 -18.01 -2.16
N ILE A 87 -11.07 -17.13 -2.06
CA ILE A 87 -10.28 -16.97 -0.84
C ILE A 87 -11.19 -16.33 0.22
N PHE A 88 -11.21 -16.85 1.43
CA PHE A 88 -12.06 -16.35 2.53
C PHE A 88 -11.93 -14.83 2.82
N LEU A 89 -10.80 -14.22 2.44
CA LEU A 89 -10.52 -12.77 2.48
C LEU A 89 -11.28 -11.94 1.42
N LEU A 90 -11.94 -12.57 0.45
CA LEU A 90 -12.70 -11.94 -0.64
C LEU A 90 -14.18 -11.73 -0.32
N THR A 91 -14.60 -11.84 0.93
CA THR A 91 -15.92 -11.35 1.35
C THR A 91 -16.08 -9.87 0.97
N PRO A 92 -17.27 -9.42 0.54
CA PRO A 92 -17.50 -8.02 0.17
C PRO A 92 -17.10 -7.02 1.26
N SER A 93 -17.30 -7.41 2.53
CA SER A 93 -16.90 -6.65 3.71
C SER A 93 -15.38 -6.56 3.87
N GLY A 94 -14.65 -7.67 3.74
CA GLY A 94 -13.18 -7.70 3.81
C GLY A 94 -12.52 -6.87 2.72
N CYS A 95 -13.04 -6.96 1.49
CA CYS A 95 -12.58 -6.17 0.36
C CYS A 95 -12.79 -4.65 0.58
N LYS A 96 -13.98 -4.27 1.07
CA LYS A 96 -14.30 -2.89 1.42
C LYS A 96 -13.39 -2.37 2.53
N ALA A 97 -13.18 -3.16 3.58
CA ALA A 97 -12.31 -2.78 4.69
C ALA A 97 -10.86 -2.55 4.22
N LEU A 98 -10.29 -3.46 3.43
CA LEU A 98 -8.95 -3.29 2.84
C LEU A 98 -8.85 -2.03 1.98
N TYR A 99 -9.87 -1.73 1.19
CA TYR A 99 -9.89 -0.53 0.36
C TYR A 99 -9.93 0.76 1.18
N VAL A 100 -10.78 0.81 2.21
CA VAL A 100 -10.86 1.95 3.14
C VAL A 100 -9.51 2.14 3.86
N LEU A 101 -8.92 1.06 4.35
CA LEU A 101 -7.66 1.10 5.09
C LEU A 101 -6.51 1.57 4.21
N MET A 102 -6.41 1.07 2.97
CA MET A 102 -5.43 1.51 1.99
C MET A 102 -5.55 3.02 1.70
N ASN A 103 -6.76 3.51 1.43
CA ASN A 103 -6.97 4.93 1.12
C ASN A 103 -6.76 5.83 2.35
N ALA A 104 -7.11 5.35 3.54
CA ALA A 104 -6.82 6.06 4.79
C ALA A 104 -5.31 6.23 4.99
N CYS A 105 -4.49 5.18 4.77
CA CYS A 105 -3.04 5.28 4.86
C CYS A 105 -2.46 6.31 3.87
N ILE A 106 -2.92 6.30 2.62
CA ILE A 106 -2.47 7.27 1.59
C ILE A 106 -2.86 8.70 1.98
N SER A 107 -4.08 8.90 2.48
CA SER A 107 -4.55 10.21 2.93
C SER A 107 -3.72 10.74 4.10
N ILE A 108 -3.41 9.90 5.08
CA ILE A 108 -2.56 10.27 6.22
C ILE A 108 -1.15 10.63 5.76
N ALA A 109 -0.56 9.88 4.82
CA ALA A 109 0.73 10.19 4.24
C ALA A 109 0.73 11.56 3.54
N MET A 110 -0.30 11.86 2.74
CA MET A 110 -0.46 13.16 2.07
C MET A 110 -0.56 14.31 3.09
N TRP A 111 -1.41 14.18 4.11
CA TRP A 111 -1.53 15.19 5.16
C TRP A 111 -0.24 15.37 5.96
N THR A 112 0.52 14.30 6.17
CA THR A 112 1.83 14.37 6.84
C THR A 112 2.82 15.20 6.01
N ILE A 113 2.81 15.04 4.69
CA ILE A 113 3.65 15.85 3.79
C ILE A 113 3.24 17.32 3.83
N VAL A 114 1.93 17.61 3.79
CA VAL A 114 1.41 18.98 3.89
C VAL A 114 1.81 19.62 5.22
N LEU A 115 1.64 18.91 6.35
CA LEU A 115 2.03 19.41 7.67
C LEU A 115 3.53 19.61 7.82
N MET A 116 4.35 18.80 7.14
CA MET A 116 5.80 18.98 7.13
C MET A 116 6.25 20.20 6.31
N SER A 117 5.44 20.62 5.33
CA SER A 117 5.73 21.79 4.48
C SER A 117 5.28 23.13 5.07
N LEU A 118 4.42 23.10 6.10
CA LEU A 118 3.98 24.25 6.87
C LEU A 118 4.96 24.56 8.02
#